data_AF-A0A7X7G8I3-F1
#
_entry.id   AF-A0A7X7G8I3-F1
#
_cell.length_a   1.000
_cell.length_b   1.000
_cell.length_c   1.000
_cell.angle_alpha   90.00
_cell.angle_beta   90.00
_cell.angle_gamma   90.00
#
_symmetry.space_group_name_H-M   'P 1'
#
loop_
_entity.id
_entity.type
_entity.pdbx_description
1 polymer ?
#
loop_
_entity_poly.entity_id
_entity_poly.type
_entity_poly.pdbx_seq_one_letter_code
_entity_poly.pdbx_strand_id
1 'polypeptide(L)' 'VDPLRSQTGMARADVIEAFKNHFRSRYATVDGGITAEERARAEELVATKFGTPEWTARVP' A
#
# COMPACT_ATOMS: atom_id res chain seq x y z
N VAL A 1 13.78 -9.51 3.85
CA VAL A 1 13.06 -10.58 4.57
C VAL A 1 11.63 -10.10 4.72
N ASP A 2 10.60 -10.89 4.42
CA ASP A 2 9.21 -10.55 4.76
C ASP A 2 8.97 -11.00 6.21
N PRO A 3 9.09 -10.10 7.21
CA PRO A 3 9.03 -10.47 8.61
C PRO A 3 7.69 -11.13 8.97
N LEU A 4 6.60 -10.72 8.31
CA LEU A 4 5.26 -11.23 8.60
C LEU A 4 5.08 -12.65 8.09
N ARG A 5 5.56 -12.96 6.88
CA ARG A 5 5.54 -14.36 6.38
C ARG A 5 6.35 -15.28 7.28
N SER A 6 7.54 -14.86 7.73
CA SER A 6 8.37 -15.67 8.62
C SER A 6 7.78 -15.86 10.03
N GLN A 7 6.96 -14.93 10.50
CA GLN A 7 6.37 -14.96 11.84
C GLN A 7 5.02 -15.69 11.89
N THR A 8 4.25 -15.64 10.80
CA THR A 8 2.87 -16.14 10.77
C THR A 8 2.69 -17.42 9.95
N GLY A 9 3.62 -17.72 9.03
CA GLY A 9 3.47 -18.80 8.05
C GLY A 9 2.38 -18.54 7.00
N MET A 10 1.67 -17.41 7.07
CA MET A 10 0.56 -17.08 6.17
C MET A 10 1.07 -16.57 4.82
N ALA A 11 0.25 -16.74 3.77
CA ALA A 11 0.50 -16.05 2.51
C ALA A 11 0.26 -14.54 2.70
N ARG A 12 0.99 -13.71 1.94
CA ARG A 12 0.86 -12.25 2.02
C ARG A 12 -0.58 -11.77 1.80
N ALA A 13 -1.33 -12.42 0.90
CA ALA A 13 -2.73 -12.10 0.66
C ALA A 13 -3.60 -12.32 1.90
N ASP A 14 -3.40 -13.42 2.61
CA ASP A 14 -4.15 -13.74 3.83
C ASP A 14 -3.84 -12.74 4.95
N VAL A 15 -2.58 -12.30 5.07
CA VAL A 15 -2.18 -11.27 6.03
C VAL A 15 -2.88 -9.94 5.73
N ILE A 16 -2.97 -9.56 4.44
CA ILE A 16 -3.67 -8.34 4.03
C ILE A 16 -5.17 -8.42 4.37
N GLU A 17 -5.82 -9.55 4.10
CA GLU A 17 -7.23 -9.72 4.45
C GLU A 17 -7.46 -9.73 5.96
N ALA A 18 -6.56 -10.33 6.75
CA ALA A 18 -6.62 -10.29 8.20
C ALA A 18 -6.57 -8.84 8.72
N PHE A 19 -5.68 -8.01 8.18
CA PHE A 19 -5.60 -6.58 8.55
C PHE A 19 -6.84 -5.80 8.12
N LYS A 20 -7.36 -6.01 6.91
CA LYS A 20 -8.60 -5.38 6.45
C LYS A 20 -9.77 -5.74 7.35
N ASN A 21 -9.92 -7.02 7.70
CA ASN A 21 -11.01 -7.50 8.56
C ASN A 21 -10.90 -6.93 9.97
N HIS A 22 -9.69 -6.90 10.55
CA HIS A 22 -9.47 -6.27 11.84
C HIS A 22 -9.90 -4.80 11.83
N PHE A 23 -9.49 -4.04 10.81
CA PHE A 23 -9.86 -2.63 10.67
C PHE A 23 -11.38 -2.43 10.55
N ARG A 24 -12.05 -3.19 9.66
CA ARG A 24 -13.50 -3.12 9.45
C ARG A 24 -14.29 -3.49 10.70
N SER A 25 -13.79 -4.42 11.52
CA SER A 25 -14.46 -4.80 12.78
C SER A 25 -14.48 -3.67 13.82
N ARG A 26 -13.58 -2.68 13.69
CA ARG A 26 -13.37 -1.62 14.69
C ARG A 26 -13.92 -0.27 14.24
N TYR A 27 -14.10 -0.06 12.95
CA TYR A 27 -14.53 1.22 12.38
C TYR A 27 -15.65 1.04 11.37
N ALA A 28 -16.66 1.91 11.44
CA ALA A 28 -17.69 2.02 10.41
C ALA A 28 -17.04 2.46 9.09
N THR A 29 -16.99 1.54 8.13
CA THR A 29 -16.21 1.69 6.89
C THR A 29 -16.98 1.07 5.73
N VAL A 30 -16.67 1.54 4.53
CA VAL A 30 -17.16 0.97 3.27
C VAL A 30 -15.99 0.76 2.34
N ASP A 31 -16.12 -0.19 1.41
CA ASP A 31 -15.10 -0.41 0.40
C ASP A 31 -15.11 0.74 -0.62
N GLY A 32 -13.93 1.31 -0.86
CA GLY A 32 -13.70 2.35 -1.86
C GLY A 32 -12.85 1.83 -3.03
N GLY A 33 -12.99 2.49 -4.18
CA GLY A 33 -12.13 2.28 -5.35
C GLY A 33 -11.28 3.51 -5.64
N ILE A 34 -10.14 3.32 -6.29
CA ILE A 34 -9.30 4.43 -6.77
C ILE A 34 -10.01 5.12 -7.93
N THR A 35 -10.23 6.42 -7.83
CA THR A 35 -10.84 7.23 -8.88
C THR A 35 -9.84 7.53 -10.01
N ALA A 36 -10.36 7.93 -11.17
CA ALA A 36 -9.52 8.33 -12.30
C ALA A 36 -8.63 9.53 -11.97
N GLU A 37 -9.15 10.50 -11.20
CA GLU A 37 -8.39 11.69 -10.81
C GLU A 37 -7.26 11.36 -9.84
N GLU A 38 -7.51 10.48 -8.86
CA GLU A 38 -6.47 10.01 -7.95
C GLU A 38 -5.37 9.23 -8.69
N ARG A 39 -5.76 8.40 -9.67
CA ARG A 39 -4.79 7.70 -10.53
C ARG A 39 -3.95 8.69 -11.34
N ALA A 40 -4.57 9.68 -11.99
CA ALA A 40 -3.83 10.70 -12.75
C ALA A 40 -2.85 11.47 -11.86
N ARG A 41 -3.26 11.83 -10.64
CA ARG A 41 -2.39 12.49 -9.66
C ARG A 41 -1.22 11.58 -9.22
N ALA A 42 -1.49 10.28 -9.04
CA ALA A 42 -0.44 9.32 -8.71
C ALA A 42 0.59 9.18 -9.85
N GLU A 43 0.13 9.15 -11.09
CA GLU A 43 1.00 9.10 -12.28
C GLU A 43 1.88 10.36 -12.38
N GLU A 44 1.31 11.54 -12.17
CA GLU A 44 2.05 12.81 -12.12
C GLU A 44 3.13 12.79 -11.02
N LEU A 45 2.80 12.27 -9.83
CA LEU A 45 3.76 12.17 -8.72
C LEU A 45 4.87 11.16 -9.00
N VAL A 46 4.60 10.09 -9.73
CA VAL A 46 5.66 9.18 -10.19
C VAL A 46 6.59 9.92 -11.14
N ALA A 47 6.05 10.63 -12.13
CA ALA A 47 6.85 11.33 -13.14
C ALA A 47 7.72 12.44 -12.54
N THR A 48 7.17 13.22 -11.61
CA THR A 48 7.81 14.45 -11.12
C THR A 48 8.60 14.27 -9.83
N LYS A 49 8.38 13.16 -9.12
CA LYS A 49 8.98 12.97 -7.79
C LYS A 49 9.41 11.54 -7.54
N PHE A 50 8.47 10.62 -7.39
CA PHE A 50 8.77 9.29 -6.83
C PHE A 50 9.57 8.38 -7.76
N GLY A 51 9.56 8.65 -9.06
CA GLY A 51 10.40 7.99 -10.06
C GLY A 51 11.72 8.70 -10.36
N THR A 52 12.00 9.85 -9.73
CA THR A 52 13.20 10.64 -10.03
C THR A 52 14.46 10.03 -9.40
N PRO A 53 15.65 10.17 -10.01
CA PRO A 53 16.91 9.76 -9.40
C PRO A 53 17.16 10.44 -8.05
N GLU A 54 16.82 11.73 -7.94
CA GLU A 54 16.96 12.52 -6.72
C GLU A 54 16.15 11.95 -5.55
N TRP A 55 15.03 11.27 -5.85
CA TRP A 55 14.21 10.58 -4.86
C TRP A 55 14.65 9.14 -4.63
N THR A 56 14.88 8.37 -5.69
CA THR A 56 15.12 6.92 -5.62
C THR A 56 16.54 6.54 -5.20
N ALA A 57 17.53 7.39 -5.50
CA ALA A 57 18.92 7.21 -5.07
C ALA A 57 19.18 7.79 -3.67
N ARG A 58 18.13 8.31 -3.00
CA ARG A 58 18.25 8.91 -1.67
C ARG A 58 18.27 7.81 -0.62
N VAL A 59 19.48 7.29 -0.37
CA VAL A 59 19.78 6.30 0.67
C VAL A 59 20.65 7.00 1.73
N PRO A 60 20.31 6.97 3.02
CA PRO A 60 21.23 7.37 4.09
C PRO A 60 22.38 6.38 4.25
#